data_AF-A0A820D8L1-F1
#
_entry.id   AF-A0A820D8L1-F1
#
_cell.length_a   1.000
_cell.length_b   1.000
_cell.length_c   1.000
_cell.angle_alpha   90.00
_cell.angle_beta   90.00
_cell.angle_gamma   90.00
#
_symmetry.space_group_name_H-M   'P 1'
#
loop_
_entity.id
_entity.type
_entity.pdbx_description
1 polymer ?
#
loop_
_entity_poly.entity_id
_entity_poly.type
_entity_poly.pdbx_seq_one_letter_code
_entity_poly.pdbx_strand_id
1 'polypeptide(L)'
;MVFLYETNTTSLQQEQNECSNQFYSRVGLMRDFIFRKIYQVLIDWPSADIRTVPNVMHQIRCGTDEKDAKIEYQINWFIDCAETHIHNHRNSFDTFCLEGEYEEKIWEIIDEKDGTISYQFTRNPDNILSSAESVSGTLRHVASRYHFPGNKMHVNTQQFHSVTPIIGSEERVLTFLVKEKYTVPVDTFILNSKPYVDSLDDDMRPATKDERQDMYNKLIEVLTKNNTLYTIEKLSLELHSVPVIAVNATLPEYVQATIKFAAKYNLRLVIKTTGHDILGRSTAPGSFLLRLHYMKNMPLIPQYSSCGSANVTNEVRLGAGDTGGFLQGGGHSLLPLWKGLDVDQVLEYGVVTADGQRKIVSPCQNSDLFYALSGGAGGTHDVVLSVVLRTFSSPYIISILLSIEASNETRYVTLIRDFVPFLPKLADDGCAGYISMGDHKISMKYIWPNGELNIGNATFSEFQNNNTDLVFSAKTTAFIPSFYEAYKLALTPSDPNRYNMLLGSRLIPDTVVRYRPDDQAKLFLQMKHISTKATSLLISHIVYGQD
;
A
#
# COMPACT_ATOMS: atom_id res chain seq x y z
N MET A 1 17.09 -8.49 6.34
CA MET A 1 17.65 -7.17 6.06
C MET A 1 18.47 -6.69 7.26
N VAL A 2 19.78 -6.94 7.26
CA VAL A 2 20.75 -6.21 8.08
C VAL A 2 21.19 -5.00 7.27
N PHE A 3 21.14 -3.80 7.87
CA PHE A 3 21.47 -2.57 7.16
C PHE A 3 22.92 -2.18 7.37
N LEU A 4 23.59 -1.86 6.26
CA LEU A 4 24.99 -1.45 6.25
C LEU A 4 25.12 -0.07 5.63
N TYR A 5 25.93 0.79 6.24
CA TYR A 5 26.24 2.12 5.70
C TYR A 5 27.71 2.18 5.25
N GLU A 6 27.96 2.89 4.15
CA GLU A 6 29.30 3.16 3.62
C GLU A 6 29.70 4.60 3.93
N THR A 7 30.87 4.81 4.52
CA THR A 7 31.44 6.14 4.75
C THR A 7 32.38 6.51 3.61
N ASN A 8 31.84 6.88 2.45
CA ASN A 8 32.62 7.58 1.43
C ASN A 8 32.25 9.06 1.46
N THR A 9 33.12 9.86 2.09
CA THR A 9 33.11 11.32 2.02
C THR A 9 33.58 11.78 0.65
N THR A 10 32.75 11.62 -0.38
CA THR A 10 32.69 12.52 -1.55
C THR A 10 31.48 12.15 -2.42
N SER A 11 30.71 13.17 -2.79
CA SER A 11 29.55 13.18 -3.70
C SER A 11 28.25 12.49 -3.24
N LEU A 12 27.60 13.08 -2.23
CA LEU A 12 26.13 13.07 -2.11
C LEU A 12 25.64 14.51 -2.22
N GLN A 13 25.61 15.05 -3.44
CA GLN A 13 25.00 16.37 -3.67
C GLN A 13 24.44 16.64 -5.07
N GLN A 14 24.27 15.65 -5.94
CA GLN A 14 23.58 15.84 -7.22
C GLN A 14 22.74 14.61 -7.55
N GLU A 15 21.47 14.66 -7.10
CA GLU A 15 20.27 14.13 -7.79
C GLU A 15 19.06 14.14 -6.84
N GLN A 16 18.82 15.28 -6.17
CA GLN A 16 17.55 15.54 -5.49
C GLN A 16 17.13 17.00 -5.72
N ASN A 17 15.91 17.13 -6.25
CA ASN A 17 15.16 18.37 -6.54
C ASN A 17 15.63 19.04 -7.84
N GLU A 18 14.77 19.45 -8.78
CA GLU A 18 13.61 20.31 -8.64
C GLU A 18 12.68 20.17 -9.87
N CYS A 19 11.40 19.79 -9.68
CA CYS A 19 10.22 20.27 -10.45
C CYS A 19 8.93 19.49 -10.11
N SER A 20 9.01 18.28 -9.55
CA SER A 20 7.83 17.43 -9.36
C SER A 20 7.11 17.63 -8.01
N ASN A 21 7.83 17.96 -6.93
CA ASN A 21 7.30 17.84 -5.56
C ASN A 21 6.29 18.91 -5.11
N GLN A 22 6.18 20.06 -5.80
CA GLN A 22 5.17 21.07 -5.46
C GLN A 22 3.80 20.83 -6.11
N PHE A 23 3.74 20.17 -7.27
CA PHE A 23 2.47 19.85 -7.93
C PHE A 23 1.83 18.60 -7.31
N TYR A 24 2.61 17.55 -7.00
CA TYR A 24 2.11 16.33 -6.37
C TYR A 24 1.65 16.52 -4.91
N SER A 25 2.22 17.47 -4.16
CA SER A 25 1.82 17.71 -2.76
C SER A 25 0.47 18.43 -2.65
N ARG A 26 0.17 19.41 -3.50
CA ARG A 26 -1.13 20.12 -3.47
C ARG A 26 -2.28 19.27 -4.02
N VAL A 27 -2.03 18.54 -5.12
CA VAL A 27 -3.02 17.60 -5.69
C VAL A 27 -3.25 16.41 -4.76
N GLY A 28 -2.21 15.90 -4.10
CA GLY A 28 -2.31 14.82 -3.10
C GLY A 28 -3.10 15.22 -1.85
N LEU A 29 -2.89 16.43 -1.32
CA LEU A 29 -3.63 16.94 -0.16
C LEU A 29 -5.10 17.22 -0.48
N MET A 30 -5.40 17.78 -1.65
CA MET A 30 -6.78 18.01 -2.09
C MET A 30 -7.52 16.68 -2.32
N ARG A 31 -6.84 15.70 -2.91
CA ARG A 31 -7.31 14.31 -3.04
C ARG A 31 -7.67 13.70 -1.67
N ASP A 32 -6.74 13.73 -0.72
CA ASP A 32 -6.94 13.10 0.58
C ASP A 32 -8.06 13.81 1.36
N PHE A 33 -8.22 15.12 1.18
CA PHE A 33 -9.32 15.91 1.74
C PHE A 33 -10.68 15.49 1.19
N ILE A 34 -10.85 15.51 -0.15
CA ILE A 34 -12.10 15.13 -0.82
C ILE A 34 -12.50 13.71 -0.37
N PHE A 35 -11.52 12.82 -0.22
CA PHE A 35 -11.78 11.47 0.20
C PHE A 35 -12.22 11.26 1.61
N ARG A 36 -11.55 11.90 2.56
CA ARG A 36 -11.97 11.81 3.95
C ARG A 36 -13.41 12.30 4.07
N LYS A 37 -13.80 13.31 3.29
CA LYS A 37 -15.17 13.83 3.28
C LYS A 37 -16.15 12.89 2.56
N ILE A 38 -15.83 12.33 1.38
CA ILE A 38 -16.68 11.30 0.73
C ILE A 38 -16.85 10.06 1.62
N TYR A 39 -15.78 9.61 2.27
CA TYR A 39 -15.83 8.49 3.21
C TYR A 39 -16.73 8.80 4.42
N GLN A 40 -16.67 10.03 4.94
CA GLN A 40 -17.59 10.49 5.97
C GLN A 40 -19.05 10.47 5.47
N VAL A 41 -19.32 10.96 4.25
CA VAL A 41 -20.65 10.88 3.62
C VAL A 41 -21.15 9.43 3.55
N LEU A 42 -20.27 8.48 3.22
CA LEU A 42 -20.59 7.05 3.16
C LEU A 42 -20.82 6.42 4.54
N ILE A 43 -20.07 6.82 5.58
CA ILE A 43 -20.30 6.37 6.96
C ILE A 43 -21.66 6.84 7.45
N ASP A 44 -21.97 8.11 7.19
CA ASP A 44 -23.20 8.77 7.62
C ASP A 44 -24.39 8.45 6.72
N TRP A 45 -24.19 7.64 5.67
CA TRP A 45 -25.21 7.22 4.71
C TRP A 45 -26.52 6.74 5.34
N PRO A 46 -26.53 5.96 6.46
CA PRO A 46 -27.77 5.56 7.12
C PRO A 46 -28.56 6.73 7.74
N SER A 47 -27.90 7.85 8.00
CA SER A 47 -28.44 9.08 8.59
C SER A 47 -28.46 10.27 7.61
N ALA A 48 -28.18 10.03 6.33
CA ALA A 48 -28.12 11.03 5.27
C ALA A 48 -29.51 11.37 4.72
N ASP A 49 -29.73 12.63 4.34
CA ASP A 49 -30.93 13.01 3.58
C ASP A 49 -30.69 12.76 2.09
N ILE A 50 -31.51 11.89 1.48
CA ILE A 50 -31.39 11.54 0.05
C ILE A 50 -32.61 12.09 -0.69
N ARG A 51 -32.35 12.99 -1.64
CA ARG A 51 -33.36 13.67 -2.44
C ARG A 51 -33.19 13.30 -3.91
N THR A 52 -34.28 12.94 -4.57
CA THR A 52 -34.30 12.78 -6.02
C THR A 52 -35.02 13.98 -6.62
N VAL A 53 -34.40 14.59 -7.63
CA VAL A 53 -35.06 15.52 -8.55
C VAL A 53 -35.41 14.71 -9.80
N PRO A 54 -36.70 14.47 -10.09
CA PRO A 54 -37.12 13.66 -11.23
C PRO A 54 -36.42 14.12 -12.52
N ASN A 55 -35.92 13.17 -13.31
CA ASN A 55 -35.20 13.37 -14.58
C ASN A 55 -33.87 14.16 -14.52
N VAL A 56 -33.62 14.92 -13.45
CA VAL A 56 -32.41 15.75 -13.33
C VAL A 56 -31.29 15.04 -12.56
N MET A 57 -31.49 14.69 -11.29
CA MET A 57 -30.40 14.16 -10.45
C MET A 57 -30.85 13.45 -9.16
N HIS A 58 -29.99 12.58 -8.64
CA HIS A 58 -30.03 12.08 -7.26
C HIS A 58 -29.02 12.82 -6.38
N GLN A 59 -29.41 13.15 -5.14
CA GLN A 59 -28.58 13.89 -4.17
C GLN A 59 -28.49 13.15 -2.84
N ILE A 60 -27.29 13.00 -2.28
CA ILE A 60 -27.07 12.59 -0.88
C ILE A 60 -26.49 13.76 -0.11
N ARG A 61 -27.07 14.10 1.03
CA ARG A 61 -26.61 15.18 1.90
C ARG A 61 -26.21 14.62 3.25
N CYS A 62 -24.97 14.91 3.66
CA CYS A 62 -24.40 14.44 4.92
C CYS A 62 -23.68 15.55 5.67
N GLY A 63 -23.63 15.39 6.99
CA GLY A 63 -22.70 16.08 7.86
C GLY A 63 -23.17 17.42 8.42
N THR A 64 -22.74 17.63 9.67
CA THR A 64 -22.34 18.91 10.25
C THR A 64 -20.87 18.68 10.64
N ASP A 65 -19.92 19.53 10.25
CA ASP A 65 -18.51 19.35 10.68
C ASP A 65 -18.46 19.56 12.21
N GLU A 66 -17.83 18.65 12.97
CA GLU A 66 -17.70 18.76 14.44
C GLU A 66 -17.04 20.08 14.88
N LYS A 67 -16.27 20.74 14.00
CA LYS A 67 -15.67 22.06 14.23
C LYS A 67 -16.44 23.22 13.60
N ASP A 68 -17.34 22.95 12.67
CA ASP A 68 -18.19 23.97 12.04
C ASP A 68 -19.53 23.35 11.63
N ALA A 69 -20.52 23.44 12.52
CA ALA A 69 -21.84 22.83 12.39
C ALA A 69 -22.71 23.39 11.24
N LYS A 70 -22.09 24.06 10.25
CA LYS A 70 -22.73 24.83 9.18
C LYS A 70 -22.24 24.45 7.77
N ILE A 71 -21.39 23.43 7.64
CA ILE A 71 -20.91 22.91 6.34
C ILE A 71 -21.68 21.61 6.03
N GLU A 72 -22.41 21.62 4.92
CA GLU A 72 -23.16 20.47 4.39
C GLU A 72 -22.37 19.87 3.22
N TYR A 73 -22.13 18.56 3.25
CA TYR A 73 -21.50 17.82 2.16
C TYR A 73 -22.59 17.18 1.29
N GLN A 74 -22.42 17.21 -0.03
CA GLN A 74 -23.42 16.69 -0.95
C GLN A 74 -22.79 15.90 -2.10
N ILE A 75 -23.35 14.74 -2.45
CA ILE A 75 -23.00 13.99 -3.66
C ILE A 75 -24.18 14.09 -4.64
N ASN A 76 -23.91 14.48 -5.88
CA ASN A 76 -24.91 14.57 -6.94
C ASN A 76 -24.60 13.58 -8.06
N TRP A 77 -25.59 12.78 -8.43
CA TRP A 77 -25.54 11.95 -9.63
C TRP A 77 -26.59 12.45 -10.62
N PHE A 78 -26.14 13.11 -11.68
CA PHE A 78 -27.00 13.67 -12.70
C PHE A 78 -27.51 12.57 -13.64
N ILE A 79 -28.83 12.49 -13.78
CA ILE A 79 -29.50 11.60 -14.73
C ILE A 79 -29.50 12.27 -16.10
N ASP A 80 -29.86 13.56 -16.15
CA ASP A 80 -29.72 14.44 -17.30
C ASP A 80 -29.22 15.81 -16.86
N CYS A 81 -28.04 16.20 -17.36
CA CYS A 81 -27.46 17.52 -17.09
C CYS A 81 -28.12 18.64 -17.90
N ALA A 82 -28.75 18.30 -19.03
CA ALA A 82 -29.33 19.26 -19.97
C ALA A 82 -30.60 19.93 -19.44
N GLU A 83 -31.25 19.34 -18.43
CA GLU A 83 -32.46 19.89 -17.83
C GLU A 83 -32.21 21.00 -16.80
N THR A 84 -30.94 21.36 -16.53
CA THR A 84 -30.70 22.45 -15.59
C THR A 84 -31.10 23.80 -16.20
N HIS A 85 -32.19 24.36 -15.69
CA HIS A 85 -32.62 25.72 -16.03
C HIS A 85 -31.53 26.76 -15.72
N ILE A 86 -31.64 27.98 -16.26
CA ILE A 86 -30.75 29.07 -15.83
C ILE A 86 -31.17 29.45 -14.40
N HIS A 87 -30.29 29.28 -13.42
CA HIS A 87 -30.61 29.50 -12.02
C HIS A 87 -29.41 30.00 -11.21
N ASN A 88 -29.66 30.43 -9.98
CA ASN A 88 -28.62 30.68 -8.98
C ASN A 88 -28.88 29.85 -7.71
N HIS A 89 -27.90 29.83 -6.79
CA HIS A 89 -27.98 29.03 -5.58
C HIS A 89 -28.07 29.87 -4.32
N ARG A 90 -28.77 29.31 -3.31
CA ARG A 90 -28.91 29.91 -1.98
C ARG A 90 -27.59 30.02 -1.19
N ASN A 91 -26.66 29.09 -1.41
CA ASN A 91 -25.32 29.06 -0.78
C ASN A 91 -24.25 28.87 -1.86
N SER A 92 -23.09 29.49 -1.66
CA SER A 92 -21.90 29.19 -2.46
C SER A 92 -21.40 27.80 -2.12
N PHE A 93 -20.76 27.15 -3.08
CA PHE A 93 -20.16 25.84 -2.85
C PHE A 93 -18.98 25.60 -3.78
N ASP A 94 -18.08 24.76 -3.30
CA ASP A 94 -17.08 24.11 -4.12
C ASP A 94 -17.66 22.80 -4.65
N THR A 95 -17.57 22.57 -5.97
CA THR A 95 -17.94 21.31 -6.63
C THR A 95 -16.71 20.65 -7.24
N PHE A 96 -16.66 19.32 -7.15
CA PHE A 96 -15.61 18.47 -7.65
C PHE A 96 -16.21 17.42 -8.58
N CYS A 97 -15.79 17.39 -9.85
CA CYS A 97 -16.27 16.40 -10.81
C CYS A 97 -15.55 15.06 -10.61
N LEU A 98 -16.31 13.98 -10.42
CA LEU A 98 -15.78 12.62 -10.19
C LEU A 98 -15.85 11.74 -11.45
N GLU A 99 -16.91 11.88 -12.25
CA GLU A 99 -17.14 11.18 -13.53
C GLU A 99 -18.03 12.03 -14.45
N GLY A 100 -17.90 11.85 -15.75
CA GLY A 100 -18.66 12.57 -16.77
C GLY A 100 -18.13 13.98 -17.08
N GLU A 101 -18.70 14.59 -18.11
CA GLU A 101 -18.29 15.91 -18.60
C GLU A 101 -19.49 16.81 -18.87
N TYR A 102 -19.38 18.08 -18.50
CA TYR A 102 -20.44 19.06 -18.74
C TYR A 102 -19.88 20.47 -18.90
N GLU A 103 -20.62 21.31 -19.61
CA GLU A 103 -20.35 22.74 -19.74
C GLU A 103 -21.28 23.51 -18.80
N GLU A 104 -20.72 24.38 -17.95
CA GLU A 104 -21.45 25.36 -17.18
C GLU A 104 -21.35 26.72 -17.88
N LYS A 105 -22.50 27.29 -18.26
CA LYS A 105 -22.62 28.62 -18.86
C LYS A 105 -23.04 29.62 -17.80
N ILE A 106 -22.32 30.73 -17.71
CA ILE A 106 -22.58 31.85 -16.80
C ILE A 106 -23.33 32.94 -17.57
N TRP A 107 -24.39 33.45 -16.95
CA TRP A 107 -25.30 34.43 -17.52
C TRP A 107 -25.36 35.69 -16.66
N GLU A 108 -25.48 36.83 -17.32
CA GLU A 108 -25.79 38.13 -16.69
C GLU A 108 -27.12 38.65 -17.22
N ILE A 109 -27.89 39.30 -16.35
CA ILE A 109 -29.08 40.06 -16.74
C ILE A 109 -28.62 41.45 -17.13
N ILE A 110 -28.90 41.85 -18.37
CA ILE A 110 -28.69 43.21 -18.86
C ILE A 110 -30.04 43.90 -18.93
N ASP A 111 -30.10 45.08 -18.32
CA ASP A 111 -31.29 45.93 -18.39
C ASP A 111 -31.36 46.55 -19.80
N GLU A 112 -32.13 45.93 -20.68
CA GLU A 112 -32.48 46.49 -21.98
C GLU A 112 -33.94 46.92 -21.95
N LYS A 113 -34.21 48.12 -22.48
CA LYS A 113 -35.51 48.79 -22.52
C LYS A 113 -36.57 48.06 -23.36
N ASP A 114 -36.26 46.87 -23.87
CA ASP A 114 -36.93 46.23 -25.01
C ASP A 114 -37.93 45.14 -24.61
N GLY A 115 -38.24 45.01 -23.31
CA GLY A 115 -39.42 44.29 -22.84
C GLY A 115 -39.38 42.76 -22.98
N THR A 116 -38.20 42.15 -23.14
CA THR A 116 -38.06 40.69 -23.05
C THR A 116 -38.31 40.26 -21.60
N ILE A 117 -39.44 39.58 -21.35
CA ILE A 117 -39.86 39.19 -20.00
C ILE A 117 -39.18 37.87 -19.62
N SER A 118 -38.38 37.90 -18.56
CA SER A 118 -37.90 36.70 -17.87
C SER A 118 -38.72 36.49 -16.60
N TYR A 119 -39.20 35.27 -16.38
CA TYR A 119 -39.92 34.91 -15.15
C TYR A 119 -38.89 34.51 -14.08
N GLN A 120 -38.99 35.09 -12.89
CA GLN A 120 -38.17 34.77 -11.71
C GLN A 120 -39.03 33.98 -10.73
N PHE A 121 -38.63 32.75 -10.43
CA PHE A 121 -39.30 31.90 -9.44
C PHE A 121 -38.50 31.82 -8.15
N THR A 122 -39.12 32.05 -6.99
CA THR A 122 -38.45 31.92 -5.69
C THR A 122 -38.71 30.55 -5.08
N ARG A 123 -37.65 29.86 -4.63
CA ARG A 123 -37.78 28.58 -3.93
C ARG A 123 -37.91 28.77 -2.42
N ASN A 124 -39.04 28.38 -1.85
CA ASN A 124 -39.29 28.44 -0.41
C ASN A 124 -38.41 27.44 0.37
N PRO A 125 -38.27 27.58 1.71
CA PRO A 125 -37.48 26.68 2.56
C PRO A 125 -37.86 25.19 2.46
N ASP A 126 -39.07 24.89 2.04
CA ASP A 126 -39.64 23.56 1.79
C ASP A 126 -39.38 23.03 0.36
N ASN A 127 -38.56 23.74 -0.43
CA ASN A 127 -38.23 23.45 -1.83
C ASN A 127 -39.38 23.61 -2.84
N ILE A 128 -40.50 24.20 -2.44
CA ILE A 128 -41.60 24.49 -3.36
C ILE A 128 -41.28 25.81 -4.08
N LEU A 129 -41.41 25.84 -5.41
CA LEU A 129 -41.32 27.07 -6.19
C LEU A 129 -42.60 27.88 -5.95
N SER A 130 -42.49 29.02 -5.28
CA SER A 130 -43.63 29.91 -5.04
C SER A 130 -43.52 31.19 -5.85
N SER A 131 -44.67 31.63 -6.35
CA SER A 131 -45.00 32.92 -6.99
C SER A 131 -43.92 33.52 -7.91
N ALA A 132 -44.25 33.64 -9.19
CA ALA A 132 -43.42 34.36 -10.16
C ALA A 132 -43.36 35.86 -9.81
N GLU A 133 -42.17 36.37 -9.53
CA GLU A 133 -41.86 37.79 -9.71
C GLU A 133 -41.27 37.99 -11.11
N SER A 134 -41.46 39.14 -11.73
CA SER A 134 -40.92 39.42 -13.07
C SER A 134 -39.66 40.25 -12.95
N VAL A 135 -38.52 39.74 -13.44
CA VAL A 135 -37.31 40.55 -13.65
C VAL A 135 -37.27 40.93 -15.12
N SER A 136 -37.30 42.24 -15.38
CA SER A 136 -37.11 42.78 -16.73
C SER A 136 -35.63 42.71 -17.10
N GLY A 137 -35.32 42.23 -18.30
CA GLY A 137 -33.96 42.26 -18.85
C GLY A 137 -33.67 41.16 -19.87
N THR A 138 -32.64 41.37 -20.68
CA THR A 138 -32.10 40.39 -21.64
C THR A 138 -30.98 39.58 -20.98
N LEU A 139 -30.96 38.27 -21.18
CA LEU A 139 -29.85 37.42 -20.73
C LEU A 139 -28.69 37.48 -21.71
N ARG A 140 -27.50 37.85 -21.21
CA ARG A 140 -26.25 37.76 -21.96
C ARG A 140 -25.40 36.62 -21.41
N HIS A 141 -24.97 35.73 -22.30
CA HIS A 141 -23.93 34.75 -21.99
C HIS A 141 -22.58 35.46 -21.79
N VAL A 142 -21.90 35.20 -20.68
CA VAL A 142 -20.68 35.93 -20.31
C VAL A 142 -19.45 35.02 -20.30
N ALA A 143 -19.60 33.77 -19.88
CA ALA A 143 -18.50 32.82 -19.86
C ALA A 143 -18.99 31.37 -19.83
N SER A 144 -18.23 30.48 -20.44
CA SER A 144 -18.38 29.03 -20.31
C SER A 144 -17.24 28.45 -19.49
N ARG A 145 -17.56 27.47 -18.63
CA ARG A 145 -16.61 26.66 -17.87
C ARG A 145 -16.84 25.19 -18.18
N TYR A 146 -15.78 24.46 -18.54
CA TYR A 146 -15.87 23.03 -18.82
C TYR A 146 -15.45 22.20 -17.61
N HIS A 147 -16.28 21.21 -17.29
CA HIS A 147 -16.10 20.31 -16.16
C HIS A 147 -15.72 18.93 -16.68
N PHE A 148 -14.62 18.41 -16.14
CA PHE A 148 -14.06 17.09 -16.45
C PHE A 148 -13.66 16.41 -15.14
N PRO A 149 -13.53 15.07 -15.11
CA PRO A 149 -13.13 14.35 -13.91
C PRO A 149 -11.83 14.89 -13.30
N GLY A 150 -11.84 15.19 -11.99
CA GLY A 150 -10.70 15.73 -11.24
C GLY A 150 -10.65 17.26 -11.11
N ASN A 151 -11.51 18.01 -11.81
CA ASN A 151 -11.57 19.46 -11.67
C ASN A 151 -12.36 19.91 -10.44
N LYS A 152 -11.88 20.99 -9.81
CA LYS A 152 -12.59 21.75 -8.76
C LYS A 152 -13.13 23.05 -9.36
N MET A 153 -14.37 23.41 -9.04
CA MET A 153 -14.94 24.72 -9.35
C MET A 153 -15.65 25.33 -8.16
N HIS A 154 -15.66 26.65 -8.12
CA HIS A 154 -16.42 27.43 -7.14
C HIS A 154 -17.64 28.06 -7.83
N VAL A 155 -18.83 27.85 -7.24
CA VAL A 155 -20.10 28.41 -7.68
C VAL A 155 -20.56 29.44 -6.66
N ASN A 156 -20.77 30.67 -7.13
CA ASN A 156 -21.16 31.82 -6.32
C ASN A 156 -22.68 32.03 -6.36
N THR A 157 -23.30 32.34 -5.22
CA THR A 157 -24.75 32.61 -5.09
C THR A 157 -25.29 33.73 -6.00
N GLN A 158 -24.44 34.69 -6.38
CA GLN A 158 -24.86 35.86 -7.16
C GLN A 158 -24.79 35.64 -8.67
N GLN A 159 -24.25 34.52 -9.13
CA GLN A 159 -24.08 34.23 -10.56
C GLN A 159 -25.19 33.30 -11.05
N PHE A 160 -25.88 33.71 -12.10
CA PHE A 160 -26.78 32.82 -12.83
C PHE A 160 -25.95 31.89 -13.69
N HIS A 161 -26.30 30.60 -13.66
CA HIS A 161 -25.66 29.61 -14.50
C HIS A 161 -26.64 28.56 -15.01
N SER A 162 -26.23 27.82 -16.04
CA SER A 162 -26.91 26.62 -16.52
C SER A 162 -25.86 25.59 -16.90
N VAL A 163 -26.19 24.32 -16.81
CA VAL A 163 -25.33 23.21 -17.21
C VAL A 163 -25.89 22.54 -18.46
N THR A 164 -25.01 22.20 -19.41
CA THR A 164 -25.33 21.42 -20.59
C THR A 164 -24.30 20.31 -20.78
N PRO A 165 -24.70 19.10 -21.21
CA PRO A 165 -23.75 18.02 -21.50
C PRO A 165 -22.85 18.42 -22.68
N ILE A 166 -21.61 17.90 -22.69
CA ILE A 166 -20.71 18.09 -23.83
C ILE A 166 -21.14 17.16 -24.97
N ILE A 167 -21.20 17.68 -26.19
CA ILE A 167 -21.65 16.91 -27.37
C ILE A 167 -20.79 15.65 -27.53
N GLY A 168 -21.43 14.48 -27.46
CA GLY A 168 -20.77 13.17 -27.56
C GLY A 168 -20.49 12.48 -26.22
N SER A 169 -20.75 13.12 -25.08
CA SER A 169 -20.68 12.45 -23.77
C SER A 169 -22.01 11.75 -23.47
N GLU A 170 -22.06 10.42 -23.57
CA GLU A 170 -23.21 9.61 -23.11
C GLU A 170 -23.21 9.38 -21.59
N GLU A 171 -22.21 9.88 -20.86
CA GLU A 171 -22.01 9.57 -19.45
C GLU A 171 -22.78 10.51 -18.52
N ARG A 172 -23.57 9.92 -17.63
CA ARG A 172 -24.15 10.59 -16.46
C ARG A 172 -23.05 11.18 -15.58
N VAL A 173 -23.22 12.42 -15.15
CA VAL A 173 -22.20 13.15 -14.36
C VAL A 173 -22.33 12.83 -12.87
N LEU A 174 -21.19 12.61 -12.20
CA LEU A 174 -21.14 12.45 -10.74
C LEU A 174 -20.26 13.53 -10.12
N THR A 175 -20.78 14.28 -9.13
CA THR A 175 -20.03 15.35 -8.46
C THR A 175 -20.10 15.28 -6.94
N PHE A 176 -19.05 15.78 -6.28
CA PHE A 176 -18.98 15.99 -4.84
C PHE A 176 -18.96 17.49 -4.53
N LEU A 177 -19.81 17.95 -3.62
CA LEU A 177 -20.01 19.35 -3.28
C LEU A 177 -19.73 19.60 -1.80
N VAL A 178 -19.09 20.73 -1.53
CA VAL A 178 -18.86 21.26 -0.18
C VAL A 178 -19.53 22.62 -0.10
N LYS A 179 -20.65 22.71 0.64
CA LYS A 179 -21.36 23.99 0.80
C LYS A 179 -20.65 24.89 1.78
N GLU A 180 -20.52 26.15 1.41
CA GLU A 180 -19.99 27.18 2.28
C GLU A 180 -21.06 27.70 3.24
N LYS A 181 -20.61 28.13 4.40
CA LYS A 181 -21.44 28.75 5.43
C LYS A 181 -21.79 30.17 5.01
N TYR A 182 -23.08 30.41 4.75
CA TYR A 182 -23.60 31.73 4.45
C TYR A 182 -24.59 32.19 5.55
N THR A 183 -24.52 33.46 5.95
CA THR A 183 -25.25 33.98 7.13
C THR A 183 -26.59 34.61 6.79
N VAL A 184 -26.83 34.95 5.51
CA VAL A 184 -28.08 35.54 5.04
C VAL A 184 -28.51 34.80 3.78
N PRO A 185 -29.52 33.93 3.82
CA PRO A 185 -30.01 33.24 2.63
C PRO A 185 -30.26 34.19 1.45
N VAL A 186 -29.70 33.90 0.27
CA VAL A 186 -30.15 34.50 -0.98
C VAL A 186 -31.24 33.59 -1.55
N ASP A 187 -32.28 34.17 -2.12
CA ASP A 187 -33.30 33.38 -2.80
C ASP A 187 -32.71 32.68 -4.03
N THR A 188 -33.11 31.43 -4.23
CA THR A 188 -32.84 30.71 -5.48
C THR A 188 -33.89 31.13 -6.49
N PHE A 189 -33.41 31.66 -7.59
CA PHE A 189 -34.14 32.13 -8.75
C PHE A 189 -33.94 31.20 -9.92
N ILE A 190 -35.02 30.89 -10.61
CA ILE A 190 -35.01 30.17 -11.89
C ILE A 190 -35.50 31.13 -12.97
N LEU A 191 -34.74 31.26 -14.06
CA LEU A 191 -35.09 32.06 -15.23
C LEU A 191 -35.58 31.13 -16.35
N ASN A 192 -36.80 31.36 -16.81
CA ASN A 192 -37.40 30.61 -17.91
C ASN A 192 -38.08 31.59 -18.90
N SER A 193 -38.04 31.26 -20.19
CA SER A 193 -38.66 32.05 -21.27
C SER A 193 -40.15 31.74 -21.47
N LYS A 194 -40.67 30.68 -20.83
CA LYS A 194 -42.09 30.33 -20.83
C LYS A 194 -42.65 30.44 -19.40
N PRO A 195 -43.90 30.91 -19.21
CA PRO A 195 -44.59 30.77 -17.94
C PRO A 195 -44.61 29.29 -17.56
N TYR A 196 -44.17 28.97 -16.34
CA TYR A 196 -44.23 27.61 -15.81
C TYR A 196 -45.70 27.17 -15.76
N VAL A 197 -46.00 26.02 -16.36
CA VAL A 197 -47.32 25.39 -16.26
C VAL A 197 -47.20 24.33 -15.17
N ASP A 198 -48.06 24.41 -14.17
CA ASP A 198 -48.17 23.55 -12.96
C ASP A 198 -48.30 22.03 -13.21
N SER A 199 -47.96 21.50 -14.39
CA SER A 199 -48.29 20.14 -14.78
C SER A 199 -47.14 19.13 -14.70
N LEU A 200 -46.10 19.40 -13.92
CA LEU A 200 -45.26 18.36 -13.36
C LEU A 200 -45.36 18.54 -11.86
N ASP A 201 -46.23 17.76 -11.22
CA ASP A 201 -46.11 17.52 -9.78
C ASP A 201 -44.65 17.16 -9.53
N ASP A 202 -43.94 18.12 -8.92
CA ASP A 202 -42.54 18.01 -8.53
C ASP A 202 -42.54 17.05 -7.34
N ASP A 203 -42.72 15.76 -7.63
CA ASP A 203 -42.88 14.70 -6.65
C ASP A 203 -41.50 14.41 -6.06
N MET A 204 -41.01 15.40 -5.30
CA MET A 204 -39.84 15.32 -4.43
C MET A 204 -40.13 14.26 -3.39
N ARG A 205 -39.93 13.01 -3.79
CA ARG A 205 -40.08 11.86 -2.93
C ARG A 205 -38.73 11.42 -2.38
N PRO A 206 -38.70 10.80 -1.19
CA PRO A 206 -37.53 10.08 -0.73
C PRO A 206 -37.10 9.04 -1.78
N ALA A 207 -35.78 8.89 -1.97
CA ALA A 207 -35.26 7.83 -2.84
C ALA A 207 -35.67 6.44 -2.33
N THR A 208 -35.97 5.51 -3.24
CA THR A 208 -36.25 4.10 -2.89
C THR A 208 -34.97 3.40 -2.42
N LYS A 209 -35.12 2.22 -1.81
CA LYS A 209 -33.96 1.40 -1.41
C LYS A 209 -33.09 1.02 -2.60
N ASP A 210 -33.69 0.77 -3.76
CA ASP A 210 -32.98 0.34 -4.95
C ASP A 210 -32.24 1.51 -5.60
N GLU A 211 -32.84 2.71 -5.65
CA GLU A 211 -32.17 3.95 -6.09
C GLU A 211 -30.95 4.27 -5.19
N ARG A 212 -31.07 4.04 -3.88
CA ARG A 212 -29.94 4.18 -2.95
C ARG A 212 -28.83 3.17 -3.25
N GLN A 213 -29.19 1.92 -3.50
CA GLN A 213 -28.23 0.87 -3.76
C GLN A 213 -27.51 1.08 -5.09
N ASP A 214 -28.23 1.54 -6.11
CA ASP A 214 -27.67 1.83 -7.44
C ASP A 214 -26.69 3.00 -7.39
N MET A 215 -27.07 4.11 -6.74
CA MET A 215 -26.18 5.25 -6.54
C MET A 215 -24.94 4.90 -5.71
N TYR A 216 -25.10 4.04 -4.68
CA TYR A 216 -23.96 3.51 -3.93
C TYR A 216 -23.05 2.67 -4.83
N ASN A 217 -23.61 1.72 -5.61
CA ASN A 217 -22.85 0.87 -6.50
C ASN A 217 -22.10 1.70 -7.55
N LYS A 218 -22.74 2.72 -8.12
CA LYS A 218 -22.14 3.61 -9.10
C LYS A 218 -21.02 4.45 -8.50
N LEU A 219 -21.22 5.01 -7.30
CA LEU A 219 -20.16 5.72 -6.59
C LEU A 219 -18.96 4.81 -6.35
N ILE A 220 -19.19 3.57 -5.89
CA ILE A 220 -18.12 2.57 -5.74
C ILE A 220 -17.46 2.26 -7.09
N GLU A 221 -18.24 2.07 -8.17
CA GLU A 221 -17.71 1.88 -9.52
C GLU A 221 -16.78 3.03 -9.93
N VAL A 222 -17.20 4.30 -9.81
CA VAL A 222 -16.37 5.46 -10.16
C VAL A 222 -15.09 5.50 -9.33
N LEU A 223 -15.23 5.30 -8.02
CA LEU A 223 -14.10 5.28 -7.10
C LEU A 223 -13.12 4.12 -7.38
N THR A 224 -13.54 3.10 -8.14
CA THR A 224 -12.72 1.91 -8.46
C THR A 224 -12.24 1.88 -9.92
N LYS A 225 -12.98 2.49 -10.87
CA LYS A 225 -12.78 2.38 -12.32
C LYS A 225 -11.65 3.25 -12.86
N ASN A 226 -11.47 4.47 -12.35
CA ASN A 226 -10.60 5.45 -13.02
C ASN A 226 -9.14 5.48 -12.55
N ASN A 227 -8.67 4.49 -11.78
CA ASN A 227 -7.33 4.48 -11.15
C ASN A 227 -6.96 5.78 -10.40
N THR A 228 -7.97 6.62 -10.21
CA THR A 228 -7.88 7.89 -9.55
C THR A 228 -8.45 7.60 -8.18
N LEU A 229 -7.55 7.80 -7.23
CA LEU A 229 -7.87 8.29 -5.92
C LEU A 229 -8.11 7.11 -4.88
N TYR A 230 -8.80 5.99 -5.15
CA TYR A 230 -8.69 4.75 -4.35
C TYR A 230 -8.56 3.54 -5.30
N THR A 231 -7.51 2.74 -5.21
CA THR A 231 -7.57 1.40 -5.83
C THR A 231 -8.24 0.45 -4.84
N ILE A 232 -9.58 0.47 -4.81
CA ILE A 232 -10.32 -0.72 -4.40
C ILE A 232 -10.36 -1.61 -5.64
N GLU A 233 -9.43 -2.56 -5.71
CA GLU A 233 -9.52 -3.60 -6.73
C GLU A 233 -10.62 -4.59 -6.32
N LYS A 234 -11.69 -4.67 -7.12
CA LYS A 234 -12.55 -5.85 -7.12
C LYS A 234 -11.76 -6.97 -7.77
N LEU A 235 -11.15 -7.82 -6.96
CA LEU A 235 -10.50 -9.03 -7.46
C LEU A 235 -11.60 -9.97 -7.99
N SER A 236 -11.37 -10.57 -9.15
CA SER A 236 -12.39 -11.33 -9.91
C SER A 236 -13.13 -12.36 -9.05
N LEU A 237 -14.43 -12.51 -9.30
CA LEU A 237 -15.35 -13.42 -8.60
C LEU A 237 -15.07 -14.93 -8.85
N GLU A 238 -14.12 -15.26 -9.72
CA GLU A 238 -13.79 -16.66 -10.07
C GLU A 238 -12.58 -17.21 -9.28
N LEU A 239 -11.94 -16.38 -8.45
CA LEU A 239 -10.75 -16.75 -7.69
C LEU A 239 -11.13 -17.14 -6.26
N HIS A 240 -11.24 -18.44 -6.03
CA HIS A 240 -11.67 -19.08 -4.78
C HIS A 240 -10.78 -18.80 -3.55
N SER A 241 -9.71 -18.00 -3.68
CA SER A 241 -8.66 -17.78 -2.66
C SER A 241 -8.28 -16.31 -2.44
N VAL A 242 -8.97 -15.35 -3.07
CA VAL A 242 -8.60 -13.93 -3.03
C VAL A 242 -9.58 -13.06 -2.25
N PRO A 243 -9.10 -11.95 -1.65
CA PRO A 243 -9.96 -10.95 -1.03
C PRO A 243 -10.94 -10.35 -2.04
N VAL A 244 -12.11 -9.92 -1.61
CA VAL A 244 -13.16 -9.35 -2.49
C VAL A 244 -12.90 -7.87 -2.75
N ILE A 245 -12.32 -7.19 -1.77
CA ILE A 245 -12.06 -5.75 -1.73
C ILE A 245 -10.69 -5.54 -1.08
N ALA A 246 -9.91 -4.58 -1.60
CA ALA A 246 -8.62 -4.19 -1.05
C ALA A 246 -8.54 -2.68 -0.75
N VAL A 247 -7.83 -2.31 0.32
CA VAL A 247 -7.44 -0.95 0.66
C VAL A 247 -5.94 -0.80 0.50
N ASN A 248 -5.52 0.06 -0.42
CA ASN A 248 -4.13 0.42 -0.61
C ASN A 248 -3.72 1.51 0.38
N ALA A 249 -3.08 1.12 1.49
CA ALA A 249 -2.64 2.04 2.51
C ALA A 249 -1.31 2.71 2.14
N THR A 250 -1.30 4.04 2.16
CA THR A 250 -0.11 4.90 2.03
C THR A 250 0.17 5.67 3.31
N LEU A 251 -0.87 5.91 4.12
CA LEU A 251 -0.81 6.66 5.36
C LEU A 251 -1.35 5.82 6.53
N PRO A 252 -0.87 6.04 7.76
CA PRO A 252 -1.34 5.24 8.88
C PRO A 252 -2.79 5.52 9.28
N GLU A 253 -3.39 6.65 8.86
CA GLU A 253 -4.83 6.91 9.05
C GLU A 253 -5.68 5.91 8.25
N TYR A 254 -5.18 5.46 7.08
CA TYR A 254 -5.88 4.49 6.25
C TYR A 254 -5.92 3.14 6.97
N VAL A 255 -4.80 2.73 7.56
CA VAL A 255 -4.73 1.51 8.39
C VAL A 255 -5.73 1.57 9.55
N GLN A 256 -5.76 2.67 10.30
CA GLN A 256 -6.71 2.85 11.42
C GLN A 256 -8.17 2.78 10.95
N ALA A 257 -8.50 3.48 9.86
CA ALA A 257 -9.84 3.48 9.29
C ALA A 257 -10.24 2.08 8.80
N THR A 258 -9.33 1.37 8.11
CA THR A 258 -9.56 0.00 7.63
C THR A 258 -9.84 -0.97 8.78
N ILE A 259 -9.05 -0.91 9.87
CA ILE A 259 -9.26 -1.78 11.05
C ILE A 259 -10.61 -1.47 11.70
N LYS A 260 -10.93 -0.19 11.93
CA LYS A 260 -12.21 0.22 12.53
C LYS A 260 -13.40 -0.16 11.66
N PHE A 261 -13.27 -0.01 10.34
CA PHE A 261 -14.30 -0.42 9.38
C PHE A 261 -14.50 -1.92 9.38
N ALA A 262 -13.41 -2.70 9.33
CA ALA A 262 -13.48 -4.16 9.39
C ALA A 262 -14.17 -4.63 10.68
N ALA A 263 -13.82 -4.03 11.82
CA ALA A 263 -14.46 -4.33 13.10
C ALA A 263 -15.95 -3.95 13.11
N LYS A 264 -16.31 -2.74 12.65
CA LYS A 264 -17.69 -2.24 12.62
C LYS A 264 -18.62 -3.14 11.80
N TYR A 265 -18.13 -3.67 10.68
CA TYR A 265 -18.93 -4.47 9.75
C TYR A 265 -18.62 -5.97 9.82
N ASN A 266 -17.89 -6.43 10.84
CA ASN A 266 -17.51 -7.82 11.04
C ASN A 266 -16.87 -8.48 9.79
N LEU A 267 -15.94 -7.76 9.16
CA LEU A 267 -15.24 -8.23 7.97
C LEU A 267 -13.97 -8.98 8.38
N ARG A 268 -13.69 -10.09 7.69
CA ARG A 268 -12.42 -10.80 7.82
C ARG A 268 -11.30 -9.94 7.24
N LEU A 269 -10.54 -9.26 8.11
CA LEU A 269 -9.38 -8.48 7.71
C LEU A 269 -8.21 -9.38 7.36
N VAL A 270 -7.56 -9.12 6.23
CA VAL A 270 -6.32 -9.78 5.80
C VAL A 270 -5.29 -8.71 5.50
N ILE A 271 -4.05 -8.90 5.96
CA ILE A 271 -2.96 -7.93 5.77
C ILE A 271 -1.99 -8.46 4.73
N LYS A 272 -1.64 -7.63 3.74
CA LYS A 272 -0.67 -7.98 2.70
C LYS A 272 0.35 -6.87 2.49
N THR A 273 1.63 -7.23 2.59
CA THR A 273 2.72 -6.36 2.17
C THR A 273 3.09 -6.63 0.71
N THR A 274 3.90 -7.66 0.44
CA THR A 274 4.41 -8.03 -0.89
C THR A 274 3.66 -9.20 -1.51
N GLY A 275 3.10 -10.09 -0.69
CA GLY A 275 2.47 -11.33 -1.15
C GLY A 275 3.41 -12.55 -1.20
N HIS A 276 4.64 -12.45 -0.69
CA HIS A 276 5.60 -13.58 -0.61
C HIS A 276 5.23 -14.67 0.41
N ASP A 277 4.05 -14.62 1.04
CA ASP A 277 3.69 -15.60 2.04
C ASP A 277 3.33 -16.96 1.41
N ILE A 278 4.22 -17.93 1.59
CA ILE A 278 4.08 -19.30 1.06
C ILE A 278 2.99 -20.13 1.74
N LEU A 279 2.47 -19.68 2.89
CA LEU A 279 1.40 -20.37 3.64
C LEU A 279 0.01 -19.79 3.35
N GLY A 280 -0.08 -18.78 2.47
CA GLY A 280 -1.34 -18.11 2.14
C GLY A 280 -1.90 -17.21 3.25
N ARG A 281 -1.15 -16.89 4.31
CA ARG A 281 -1.60 -16.04 5.44
C ARG A 281 -1.92 -14.61 5.03
N SER A 282 -1.38 -14.14 3.90
CA SER A 282 -1.66 -12.80 3.35
C SER A 282 -2.82 -12.78 2.33
N THR A 283 -3.62 -13.85 2.25
CA THR A 283 -4.79 -13.93 1.39
C THR A 283 -5.89 -14.76 2.04
N ALA A 284 -7.16 -14.46 1.74
CA ALA A 284 -8.25 -15.37 2.11
C ALA A 284 -9.48 -15.13 1.23
N PRO A 285 -10.28 -16.18 0.94
CA PRO A 285 -11.55 -16.04 0.25
C PRO A 285 -12.51 -15.14 1.03
N GLY A 286 -13.26 -14.28 0.35
CA GLY A 286 -14.31 -13.46 0.98
C GLY A 286 -13.80 -12.37 1.92
N SER A 287 -12.48 -12.12 1.94
CA SER A 287 -11.86 -11.23 2.92
C SER A 287 -11.73 -9.78 2.45
N PHE A 288 -11.50 -8.89 3.42
CA PHE A 288 -11.21 -7.49 3.23
C PHE A 288 -9.70 -7.25 3.40
N LEU A 289 -9.03 -6.88 2.31
CA LEU A 289 -7.57 -6.78 2.27
C LEU A 289 -7.10 -5.38 2.68
N LEU A 290 -6.18 -5.32 3.63
CA LEU A 290 -5.34 -4.16 3.89
C LEU A 290 -3.97 -4.37 3.23
N ARG A 291 -3.67 -3.60 2.19
CA ARG A 291 -2.42 -3.67 1.44
C ARG A 291 -1.47 -2.57 1.91
N LEU A 292 -0.34 -2.98 2.49
CA LEU A 292 0.69 -2.07 3.03
C LEU A 292 1.84 -1.78 2.05
N HIS A 293 1.79 -2.36 0.84
CA HIS A 293 2.86 -2.27 -0.17
C HIS A 293 3.38 -0.84 -0.43
N TYR A 294 2.50 0.16 -0.34
CA TYR A 294 2.81 1.54 -0.69
C TYR A 294 3.38 2.35 0.48
N MET A 295 3.50 1.76 1.68
CA MET A 295 4.15 2.37 2.82
C MET A 295 5.67 2.16 2.76
N LYS A 296 6.36 2.89 1.87
CA LYS A 296 7.80 2.72 1.57
C LYS A 296 8.73 3.82 2.11
N ASN A 297 8.28 4.65 3.05
CA ASN A 297 9.13 5.73 3.56
C ASN A 297 10.34 5.15 4.32
N MET A 298 11.56 5.55 3.91
CA MET A 298 12.84 5.08 4.46
C MET A 298 13.75 6.22 4.98
N PRO A 299 13.34 7.03 5.97
CA PRO A 299 14.24 8.07 6.49
C PRO A 299 15.37 7.45 7.31
N LEU A 300 16.61 7.89 7.04
CA LEU A 300 17.73 7.72 7.97
C LEU A 300 17.43 8.55 9.22
N ILE A 301 17.61 7.96 10.39
CA ILE A 301 17.51 8.62 11.69
C ILE A 301 18.92 8.79 12.23
N PRO A 302 19.57 9.94 11.96
CA PRO A 302 20.80 10.26 12.66
C PRO A 302 20.48 10.43 14.14
N GLN A 303 21.39 9.94 14.98
CA GLN A 303 21.33 10.13 16.42
C GLN A 303 20.10 9.51 17.12
N TYR A 304 19.77 8.28 16.77
CA TYR A 304 18.70 7.56 17.47
C TYR A 304 19.15 7.15 18.88
N SER A 305 18.28 7.38 19.86
CA SER A 305 18.46 6.95 21.25
C SER A 305 17.30 6.02 21.60
N SER A 306 17.54 4.71 21.57
CA SER A 306 16.58 3.74 22.09
C SER A 306 16.77 3.56 23.59
N CYS A 307 15.68 3.38 24.34
CA CYS A 307 15.67 2.53 25.53
C CYS A 307 16.89 2.58 26.48
N GLY A 308 17.34 3.77 26.88
CA GLY A 308 18.47 3.92 27.82
C GLY A 308 19.87 3.69 27.22
N SER A 309 20.00 3.53 25.91
CA SER A 309 21.31 3.55 25.23
C SER A 309 21.89 4.96 25.29
N ALA A 310 22.96 5.14 26.07
CA ALA A 310 23.77 6.36 26.04
C ALA A 310 24.51 6.54 24.70
N ASN A 311 24.58 5.48 23.88
CA ASN A 311 25.23 5.50 22.58
C ASN A 311 24.22 5.88 21.50
N VAL A 312 24.51 7.00 20.88
CA VAL A 312 23.80 7.62 19.78
C VAL A 312 24.31 6.97 18.47
N THR A 313 23.47 6.17 17.80
CA THR A 313 23.82 5.48 16.55
C THR A 313 22.98 5.98 15.39
N ASN A 314 23.51 5.82 14.16
CA ASN A 314 22.73 6.07 12.95
C ASN A 314 21.83 4.87 12.72
N GLU A 315 20.52 5.09 12.57
CA GLU A 315 19.56 4.02 12.34
C GLU A 315 18.70 4.29 11.11
N VAL A 316 18.04 3.25 10.62
CA VAL A 316 17.11 3.38 9.49
C VAL A 316 15.71 3.03 9.95
N ARG A 317 14.75 3.91 9.62
CA ARG A 317 13.34 3.58 9.72
C ARG A 317 12.84 3.10 8.37
N LEU A 318 12.18 1.97 8.35
CA LEU A 318 11.53 1.42 7.17
C LEU A 318 10.04 1.43 7.33
N GLY A 319 9.32 1.64 6.24
CA GLY A 319 7.89 1.44 6.18
C GLY A 319 7.50 -0.04 6.09
N ALA A 320 6.22 -0.31 6.36
CA ALA A 320 5.64 -1.63 6.33
C ALA A 320 5.77 -2.33 4.97
N GLY A 321 5.92 -1.57 3.88
CA GLY A 321 6.15 -2.05 2.52
C GLY A 321 7.38 -2.94 2.36
N ASP A 322 8.39 -2.76 3.22
CA ASP A 322 9.72 -3.35 3.07
C ASP A 322 10.12 -4.30 4.22
N THR A 323 9.32 -4.41 5.28
CA THR A 323 9.65 -5.17 6.50
C THR A 323 8.79 -6.42 6.68
N GLY A 324 7.47 -6.25 6.58
CA GLY A 324 6.46 -7.30 6.46
C GLY A 324 6.65 -8.52 7.39
N GLY A 325 6.23 -9.69 6.88
CA GLY A 325 6.31 -10.95 7.62
C GLY A 325 7.70 -11.58 7.69
N PHE A 326 8.64 -11.15 6.83
CA PHE A 326 10.02 -11.66 6.82
C PHE A 326 10.72 -11.31 8.13
N LEU A 327 10.67 -10.03 8.51
CA LEU A 327 11.27 -9.54 9.76
C LEU A 327 10.53 -10.09 10.99
N GLN A 328 9.18 -10.02 10.99
CA GLN A 328 8.37 -10.49 12.13
C GLN A 328 8.44 -12.01 12.37
N GLY A 329 8.85 -12.79 11.36
CA GLY A 329 9.05 -14.23 11.47
C GLY A 329 10.48 -14.66 11.82
N GLY A 330 11.40 -13.71 12.03
CA GLY A 330 12.82 -13.96 12.31
C GLY A 330 13.73 -13.33 11.26
N GLY A 331 13.58 -13.74 10.00
CA GLY A 331 14.38 -13.23 8.88
C GLY A 331 15.83 -13.72 8.92
N HIS A 332 16.15 -14.71 8.09
CA HIS A 332 17.54 -15.14 7.90
C HIS A 332 18.12 -14.47 6.64
N SER A 333 19.40 -14.12 6.69
CA SER A 333 20.12 -13.53 5.56
C SER A 333 21.48 -14.20 5.42
N LEU A 334 22.45 -13.63 4.70
CA LEU A 334 23.83 -14.13 4.63
C LEU A 334 24.71 -13.68 5.82
N LEU A 335 24.17 -12.79 6.67
CA LEU A 335 24.89 -12.13 7.76
C LEU A 335 24.59 -12.63 9.20
N PRO A 336 23.70 -13.62 9.48
CA PRO A 336 23.40 -13.97 10.87
C PRO A 336 24.56 -14.45 11.72
N LEU A 337 25.58 -15.13 11.17
CA LEU A 337 26.78 -15.45 11.96
C LEU A 337 27.57 -14.22 12.41
N TRP A 338 27.44 -13.11 11.69
CA TRP A 338 28.12 -11.87 12.02
C TRP A 338 27.29 -10.96 12.93
N LYS A 339 25.96 -10.88 12.70
CA LYS A 339 25.07 -9.90 13.37
C LYS A 339 23.81 -10.46 14.00
N GLY A 340 23.49 -11.74 13.86
CA GLY A 340 22.22 -12.32 14.28
C GLY A 340 21.13 -12.23 13.21
N LEU A 341 19.94 -12.73 13.54
CA LEU A 341 18.79 -12.68 12.65
C LEU A 341 18.37 -11.23 12.40
N ASP A 342 17.59 -11.02 11.34
CA ASP A 342 17.12 -9.68 10.99
C ASP A 342 16.18 -9.10 12.04
N VAL A 343 15.43 -9.97 12.74
CA VAL A 343 14.59 -9.60 13.88
C VAL A 343 15.38 -9.11 15.09
N ASP A 344 16.61 -9.60 15.28
CA ASP A 344 17.48 -9.19 16.38
C ASP A 344 17.98 -7.74 16.20
N GLN A 345 17.84 -7.21 14.99
CA GLN A 345 18.23 -5.84 14.66
C GLN A 345 17.13 -4.82 14.95
N VAL A 346 15.95 -5.26 15.40
CA VAL A 346 14.81 -4.38 15.60
C VAL A 346 14.93 -3.63 16.91
N LEU A 347 14.79 -2.30 16.83
CA LEU A 347 14.85 -1.41 17.99
C LEU A 347 13.46 -0.89 18.39
N GLU A 348 12.58 -0.71 17.41
CA GLU A 348 11.24 -0.15 17.62
C GLU A 348 10.30 -0.56 16.49
N TYR A 349 9.03 -0.78 16.82
CA TYR A 349 7.92 -0.85 15.88
C TYR A 349 6.98 0.33 16.07
N GLY A 350 6.52 0.90 14.96
CA GLY A 350 5.32 1.71 14.91
C GLY A 350 4.16 0.83 14.46
N VAL A 351 3.09 0.76 15.23
CA VAL A 351 1.95 -0.14 14.97
C VAL A 351 0.61 0.58 15.04
N VAL A 352 -0.40 -0.02 14.41
CA VAL A 352 -1.81 0.22 14.73
C VAL A 352 -2.39 -1.03 15.35
N THR A 353 -2.94 -0.87 16.56
CA THR A 353 -3.51 -1.98 17.31
C THR A 353 -4.89 -2.37 16.79
N ALA A 354 -5.39 -3.55 17.19
CA ALA A 354 -6.71 -4.05 16.77
C ALA A 354 -7.89 -3.11 17.10
N ASP A 355 -7.77 -2.26 18.12
CA ASP A 355 -8.73 -1.19 18.46
C ASP A 355 -8.54 0.11 17.66
N GLY A 356 -7.60 0.11 16.70
CA GLY A 356 -7.29 1.23 15.82
C GLY A 356 -6.41 2.32 16.46
N GLN A 357 -5.75 2.06 17.60
CA GLN A 357 -4.83 3.01 18.23
C GLN A 357 -3.42 2.93 17.65
N ARG A 358 -2.72 4.06 17.54
CA ARG A 358 -1.30 4.05 17.17
C ARG A 358 -0.45 3.86 18.40
N LYS A 359 0.54 2.98 18.32
CA LYS A 359 1.51 2.78 19.39
C LYS A 359 2.93 2.72 18.84
N ILE A 360 3.84 3.19 19.66
CA ILE A 360 5.26 2.91 19.56
C ILE A 360 5.55 1.75 20.52
N VAL A 361 6.30 0.78 20.03
CA VAL A 361 6.55 -0.49 20.68
C VAL A 361 8.05 -0.75 20.67
N SER A 362 8.64 -0.94 21.84
CA SER A 362 10.07 -1.12 22.05
C SER A 362 10.32 -1.98 23.30
N PRO A 363 11.56 -2.40 23.58
CA PRO A 363 11.87 -3.15 24.81
C PRO A 363 11.47 -2.45 26.12
N CYS A 364 11.24 -1.13 26.12
CA CYS A 364 10.89 -0.35 27.31
C CYS A 364 9.47 0.23 27.27
N GLN A 365 8.75 0.04 26.16
CA GLN A 365 7.41 0.58 25.97
C GLN A 365 6.56 -0.43 25.21
N ASN A 366 5.52 -0.97 25.85
CA ASN A 366 4.72 -2.09 25.32
C ASN A 366 5.62 -3.31 24.97
N SER A 367 6.50 -3.68 25.90
CA SER A 367 7.57 -4.66 25.67
C SER A 367 7.05 -6.07 25.35
N ASP A 368 5.92 -6.44 25.94
CA ASP A 368 5.20 -7.68 25.61
C ASP A 368 4.85 -7.76 24.12
N LEU A 369 4.28 -6.69 23.56
CA LEU A 369 3.98 -6.60 22.14
C LEU A 369 5.25 -6.54 21.28
N PHE A 370 6.31 -5.89 21.77
CA PHE A 370 7.61 -5.88 21.08
C PHE A 370 8.10 -7.31 20.85
N TYR A 371 8.19 -8.11 21.90
CA TYR A 371 8.66 -9.50 21.81
C TYR A 371 7.71 -10.39 20.99
N ALA A 372 6.40 -10.13 21.03
CA ALA A 372 5.44 -10.84 20.18
C ALA A 372 5.64 -10.54 18.69
N LEU A 373 5.97 -9.30 18.32
CA LEU A 373 6.27 -8.90 16.94
C LEU A 373 7.66 -9.35 16.48
N SER A 374 8.60 -9.51 17.42
CA SER A 374 9.98 -9.94 17.18
C SER A 374 10.13 -11.47 17.12
N GLY A 375 9.40 -12.13 16.21
CA GLY A 375 9.53 -13.57 15.94
C GLY A 375 8.22 -14.34 15.99
N GLY A 376 7.14 -13.75 16.53
CA GLY A 376 5.82 -14.35 16.61
C GLY A 376 5.02 -14.36 15.29
N ALA A 377 5.68 -14.09 14.17
CA ALA A 377 5.14 -13.99 12.82
C ALA A 377 4.19 -12.79 12.58
N GLY A 378 4.21 -12.29 11.34
CA GLY A 378 3.41 -11.13 10.94
C GLY A 378 1.92 -11.43 10.76
N GLY A 379 1.10 -10.40 10.93
CA GLY A 379 -0.34 -10.43 10.61
C GLY A 379 -1.26 -10.95 11.71
N THR A 380 -0.73 -11.20 12.93
CA THR A 380 -1.51 -11.76 14.05
C THR A 380 -1.71 -10.77 15.19
N HIS A 381 -0.63 -10.14 15.65
CA HIS A 381 -0.67 -9.30 16.85
C HIS A 381 -1.28 -7.93 16.54
N ASP A 382 -0.62 -7.14 15.68
CA ASP A 382 -1.07 -5.81 15.28
C ASP A 382 -0.55 -5.44 13.88
N VAL A 383 -1.03 -4.33 13.32
CA VAL A 383 -0.59 -3.86 12.00
C VAL A 383 0.68 -3.02 12.14
N VAL A 384 1.83 -3.60 11.79
CA VAL A 384 3.11 -2.88 11.73
C VAL A 384 3.08 -1.86 10.58
N LEU A 385 3.35 -0.59 10.92
CA LEU A 385 3.46 0.55 10.00
C LEU A 385 4.90 0.86 9.61
N SER A 386 5.80 0.73 10.58
CA SER A 386 7.22 1.03 10.43
C SER A 386 8.07 0.26 11.43
N VAL A 387 9.35 0.10 11.10
CA VAL A 387 10.35 -0.53 11.97
C VAL A 387 11.58 0.34 12.00
N VAL A 388 12.18 0.53 13.17
CA VAL A 388 13.53 1.09 13.32
C VAL A 388 14.52 -0.05 13.48
N LEU A 389 15.53 -0.10 12.61
CA LEU A 389 16.52 -1.16 12.57
C LEU A 389 17.92 -0.64 12.87
N ARG A 390 18.70 -1.50 13.53
CA ARG A 390 20.13 -1.31 13.76
C ARG A 390 20.90 -1.28 12.44
N THR A 391 21.83 -0.34 12.29
CA THR A 391 22.79 -0.33 11.17
C THR A 391 24.22 -0.61 11.61
N PHE A 392 25.04 -1.10 10.68
CA PHE A 392 26.46 -1.39 10.92
C PHE A 392 27.34 -0.84 9.80
N SER A 393 28.62 -0.61 10.09
CA SER A 393 29.59 -0.27 9.05
C SER A 393 29.74 -1.42 8.06
N SER A 394 29.74 -1.12 6.76
CA SER A 394 29.89 -2.13 5.70
C SER A 394 31.26 -2.84 5.82
N PRO A 395 31.30 -4.19 5.92
CA PRO A 395 32.53 -4.95 5.89
C PRO A 395 32.98 -5.20 4.44
N TYR A 396 34.26 -5.48 4.24
CA TYR A 396 34.67 -6.18 3.03
C TYR A 396 34.26 -7.66 3.13
N ILE A 397 34.08 -8.32 1.99
CA ILE A 397 33.58 -9.68 1.90
C ILE A 397 34.58 -10.57 1.18
N ILE A 398 34.91 -11.72 1.76
CA ILE A 398 35.43 -12.84 0.97
C ILE A 398 34.24 -13.65 0.48
N SER A 399 34.01 -13.66 -0.82
CA SER A 399 32.94 -14.42 -1.46
C SER A 399 33.46 -15.77 -1.92
N ILE A 400 32.67 -16.82 -1.68
CA ILE A 400 33.01 -18.19 -2.04
C ILE A 400 31.87 -18.76 -2.88
N LEU A 401 32.20 -19.09 -4.12
CA LEU A 401 31.35 -19.89 -4.99
C LEU A 401 32.02 -21.23 -5.24
N LEU A 402 31.34 -22.30 -4.82
CA LEU A 402 31.80 -23.68 -4.97
C LEU A 402 30.77 -24.54 -5.69
N SER A 403 31.20 -25.35 -6.65
CA SER A 403 30.37 -26.39 -7.29
C SER A 403 31.18 -27.68 -7.36
N ILE A 404 30.67 -28.71 -6.67
CA ILE A 404 31.30 -30.03 -6.54
C ILE A 404 30.41 -31.06 -7.21
N GLU A 405 30.97 -31.90 -8.06
CA GLU A 405 30.26 -32.94 -8.79
C GLU A 405 30.93 -34.31 -8.59
N ALA A 406 30.10 -35.30 -8.28
CA ALA A 406 30.48 -36.69 -8.14
C ALA A 406 30.19 -37.44 -9.44
N SER A 407 31.03 -38.43 -9.77
CA SER A 407 30.92 -39.19 -11.02
C SER A 407 29.75 -40.19 -11.04
N ASN A 408 29.25 -40.59 -9.87
CA ASN A 408 28.16 -41.57 -9.70
C ASN A 408 27.52 -41.48 -8.31
N GLU A 409 26.41 -42.19 -8.10
CA GLU A 409 25.62 -42.15 -6.86
C GLU A 409 26.41 -42.63 -5.64
N THR A 410 27.20 -43.71 -5.78
CA THR A 410 28.03 -44.24 -4.69
C THR A 410 29.02 -43.18 -4.21
N ARG A 411 29.65 -42.43 -5.14
CA ARG A 411 30.55 -41.36 -4.78
C ARG A 411 29.82 -40.13 -4.23
N TYR A 412 28.63 -39.84 -4.75
CA TYR A 412 27.80 -38.75 -4.22
C TYR A 412 27.40 -38.99 -2.76
N VAL A 413 27.03 -40.22 -2.39
CA VAL A 413 26.73 -40.59 -1.00
C VAL A 413 27.91 -40.34 -0.07
N THR A 414 29.12 -40.69 -0.49
CA THR A 414 30.34 -40.44 0.31
C THR A 414 30.69 -38.96 0.33
N LEU A 415 30.54 -38.22 -0.78
CA LEU A 415 30.66 -36.76 -0.81
C LEU A 415 29.73 -36.10 0.22
N ILE A 416 28.45 -36.50 0.33
CA ILE A 416 27.56 -35.93 1.34
C ILE A 416 28.09 -36.20 2.76
N ARG A 417 28.60 -37.40 3.04
CA ARG A 417 29.17 -37.76 4.36
C ARG A 417 30.43 -36.98 4.69
N ASP A 418 31.25 -36.68 3.70
CA ASP A 418 32.47 -35.88 3.86
C ASP A 418 32.13 -34.38 4.03
N PHE A 419 31.07 -33.93 3.33
CA PHE A 419 30.67 -32.52 3.28
C PHE A 419 29.89 -32.04 4.50
N VAL A 420 29.03 -32.87 5.11
CA VAL A 420 28.30 -32.52 6.34
C VAL A 420 29.22 -32.07 7.49
N PRO A 421 30.28 -32.81 7.88
CA PRO A 421 31.19 -32.39 8.95
C PRO A 421 32.12 -31.24 8.53
N PHE A 422 32.15 -30.86 7.24
CA PHE A 422 32.87 -29.69 6.77
C PHE A 422 32.10 -28.38 7.03
N LEU A 423 30.76 -28.42 7.10
CA LEU A 423 29.93 -27.23 7.33
C LEU A 423 30.23 -26.50 8.65
N PRO A 424 30.38 -27.18 9.80
CA PRO A 424 30.69 -26.50 11.06
C PRO A 424 32.06 -25.81 11.05
N LYS A 425 33.06 -26.35 10.33
CA LYS A 425 34.37 -25.70 10.16
C LYS A 425 34.23 -24.34 9.48
N LEU A 426 33.39 -24.26 8.43
CA LEU A 426 33.12 -22.99 7.75
C LEU A 426 32.43 -21.97 8.67
N ALA A 427 31.51 -22.42 9.52
CA ALA A 427 30.85 -21.53 10.48
C ALA A 427 31.78 -21.06 11.60
N ASP A 428 32.68 -21.91 12.08
CA ASP A 428 33.68 -21.54 13.10
C ASP A 428 34.59 -20.40 12.60
N ASP A 429 34.87 -20.40 11.30
CA ASP A 429 35.60 -19.33 10.61
C ASP A 429 34.75 -18.05 10.42
N GLY A 430 33.43 -18.10 10.67
CA GLY A 430 32.51 -16.97 10.47
C GLY A 430 31.91 -16.90 9.06
N CYS A 431 32.00 -17.98 8.29
CA CYS A 431 31.48 -18.08 6.94
C CYS A 431 30.03 -18.58 6.92
N ALA A 432 29.16 -17.88 6.20
CA ALA A 432 27.74 -18.20 6.11
C ALA A 432 27.25 -18.16 4.66
N GLY A 433 26.22 -18.94 4.35
CA GLY A 433 25.65 -18.91 3.01
C GLY A 433 24.57 -19.94 2.76
N TYR A 434 24.38 -20.24 1.48
CA TYR A 434 23.38 -21.18 0.99
C TYR A 434 24.02 -22.32 0.23
N ILE A 435 23.48 -23.51 0.42
CA ILE A 435 23.88 -24.73 -0.30
C ILE A 435 22.67 -25.24 -1.04
N SER A 436 22.87 -25.64 -2.30
CA SER A 436 21.92 -26.42 -3.07
C SER A 436 22.47 -27.80 -3.36
N MET A 437 21.66 -28.82 -3.11
CA MET A 437 21.93 -30.19 -3.54
C MET A 437 21.07 -30.53 -4.75
N GLY A 438 21.71 -31.08 -5.78
CA GLY A 438 21.09 -31.56 -7.01
C GLY A 438 21.48 -33.00 -7.30
N ASP A 439 21.27 -33.43 -8.55
CA ASP A 439 21.71 -34.77 -8.94
C ASP A 439 23.24 -34.82 -9.06
N HIS A 440 23.86 -35.67 -8.24
CA HIS A 440 25.31 -35.84 -8.11
C HIS A 440 26.13 -34.56 -7.85
N LYS A 441 25.47 -33.46 -7.47
CA LYS A 441 26.09 -32.13 -7.41
C LYS A 441 25.72 -31.38 -6.14
N ILE A 442 26.72 -30.72 -5.54
CA ILE A 442 26.56 -29.72 -4.49
C ILE A 442 27.00 -28.37 -5.04
N SER A 443 26.19 -27.33 -4.88
CA SER A 443 26.60 -25.95 -5.14
C SER A 443 26.47 -25.11 -3.88
N MET A 444 27.40 -24.19 -3.68
CA MET A 444 27.50 -23.38 -2.48
C MET A 444 27.80 -21.93 -2.85
N LYS A 445 27.09 -21.01 -2.19
CA LYS A 445 27.31 -19.56 -2.26
C LYS A 445 27.43 -19.02 -0.85
N TYR A 446 28.66 -18.76 -0.42
CA TYR A 446 28.97 -18.34 0.94
C TYR A 446 29.69 -16.99 0.92
N ILE A 447 29.55 -16.26 2.02
CA ILE A 447 30.27 -15.03 2.28
C ILE A 447 30.98 -15.13 3.62
N TRP A 448 32.07 -14.39 3.72
CA TRP A 448 32.84 -14.26 4.95
C TRP A 448 33.16 -12.78 5.18
N PRO A 449 32.33 -12.10 6.00
CA PRO A 449 32.54 -10.71 6.36
C PRO A 449 33.84 -10.53 7.15
N ASN A 450 34.68 -9.59 6.72
CA ASN A 450 36.02 -9.35 7.29
C ASN A 450 36.92 -10.59 7.36
N GLY A 451 36.70 -11.59 6.50
CA GLY A 451 37.46 -12.83 6.50
C GLY A 451 38.88 -12.72 5.94
N GLU A 452 39.67 -13.78 6.13
CA GLU A 452 41.02 -13.85 5.55
C GLU A 452 41.04 -14.80 4.35
N LEU A 453 41.41 -14.26 3.18
CA LEU A 453 41.43 -15.00 1.91
C LEU A 453 42.29 -16.28 1.99
N ASN A 454 43.42 -16.22 2.71
CA ASN A 454 44.36 -17.33 2.82
C ASN A 454 43.79 -18.49 3.66
N ILE A 455 43.08 -18.17 4.76
CA ILE A 455 42.43 -19.18 5.60
C ILE A 455 41.33 -19.88 4.80
N GLY A 456 40.48 -19.11 4.12
CA GLY A 456 39.44 -19.69 3.25
C GLY A 456 40.02 -20.61 2.19
N ASN A 457 41.06 -20.16 1.49
CA ASN A 457 41.73 -20.99 0.47
C ASN A 457 42.32 -22.28 1.07
N ALA A 458 42.89 -22.23 2.28
CA ALA A 458 43.43 -23.41 2.96
C ALA A 458 42.33 -24.41 3.32
N THR A 459 41.24 -23.95 3.96
CA THR A 459 40.09 -24.78 4.37
C THR A 459 39.47 -25.55 3.19
N PHE A 460 39.29 -24.89 2.03
CA PHE A 460 38.77 -25.57 0.83
C PHE A 460 39.81 -26.47 0.15
N SER A 461 41.09 -26.11 0.23
CA SER A 461 42.16 -26.94 -0.34
C SER A 461 42.32 -28.25 0.45
N GLU A 462 42.15 -28.23 1.77
CA GLU A 462 42.09 -29.45 2.60
C GLU A 462 40.95 -30.37 2.14
N PHE A 463 39.74 -29.82 2.00
CA PHE A 463 38.59 -30.60 1.52
C PHE A 463 38.83 -31.20 0.13
N GLN A 464 39.38 -30.41 -0.80
CA GLN A 464 39.67 -30.86 -2.16
C GLN A 464 40.76 -31.94 -2.18
N ASN A 465 41.83 -31.79 -1.40
CA ASN A 465 42.92 -32.76 -1.33
C ASN A 465 42.47 -34.11 -0.75
N ASN A 466 41.47 -34.12 0.11
CA ASN A 466 40.84 -35.35 0.61
C ASN A 466 39.84 -35.96 -0.38
N ASN A 467 39.51 -35.26 -1.48
CA ASN A 467 38.48 -35.64 -2.44
C ASN A 467 38.94 -35.39 -3.89
N THR A 468 40.15 -35.85 -4.24
CA THR A 468 40.80 -35.56 -5.54
C THR A 468 40.07 -36.13 -6.76
N ASP A 469 39.16 -37.08 -6.54
CA ASP A 469 38.37 -37.74 -7.57
C ASP A 469 37.10 -36.96 -7.97
N LEU A 470 36.74 -35.90 -7.23
CA LEU A 470 35.60 -35.04 -7.52
C LEU A 470 35.93 -33.91 -8.50
N VAL A 471 34.92 -33.44 -9.23
CA VAL A 471 35.06 -32.31 -10.16
C VAL A 471 34.65 -31.01 -9.47
N PHE A 472 35.56 -30.02 -9.45
CA PHE A 472 35.33 -28.70 -8.88
C PHE A 472 35.25 -27.65 -10.01
N SER A 473 34.04 -27.24 -10.39
CA SER A 473 33.78 -26.48 -11.63
C SER A 473 33.57 -24.97 -11.45
N ALA A 474 33.09 -24.52 -10.29
CA ALA A 474 33.12 -23.12 -9.87
C ALA A 474 33.95 -23.07 -8.60
N LYS A 475 35.18 -22.56 -8.64
CA LYS A 475 36.06 -22.39 -7.47
C LYS A 475 36.53 -20.94 -7.46
N THR A 476 35.66 -20.05 -7.02
CA THR A 476 36.00 -18.63 -6.92
C THR A 476 35.94 -18.22 -5.47
N THR A 477 37.12 -18.03 -4.87
CA THR A 477 37.28 -17.26 -3.64
C THR A 477 37.74 -15.87 -4.06
N ALA A 478 36.94 -14.84 -3.79
CA ALA A 478 37.22 -13.48 -4.23
C ALA A 478 37.10 -12.49 -3.08
N PHE A 479 38.08 -11.59 -2.98
CA PHE A 479 37.97 -10.40 -2.17
C PHE A 479 37.03 -9.41 -2.86
N ILE A 480 36.02 -8.93 -2.12
CA ILE A 480 35.05 -7.95 -2.57
C ILE A 480 35.09 -6.76 -1.60
N PRO A 481 35.31 -5.52 -2.09
CA PRO A 481 35.56 -4.37 -1.22
C PRO A 481 34.43 -3.99 -0.26
N SER A 482 33.17 -4.32 -0.59
CA SER A 482 32.03 -4.05 0.28
C SER A 482 30.94 -5.10 0.17
N PHE A 483 30.08 -5.17 1.19
CA PHE A 483 28.92 -6.04 1.17
C PHE A 483 27.95 -5.71 0.03
N TYR A 484 27.77 -4.44 -0.33
CA TYR A 484 26.85 -4.07 -1.41
C TYR A 484 27.31 -4.63 -2.76
N GLU A 485 28.61 -4.55 -3.06
CA GLU A 485 29.18 -5.18 -4.25
C GLU A 485 29.03 -6.71 -4.22
N ALA A 486 29.25 -7.33 -3.05
CA ALA A 486 29.07 -8.77 -2.89
C ALA A 486 27.61 -9.21 -3.08
N TYR A 487 26.67 -8.42 -2.57
CA TYR A 487 25.23 -8.61 -2.72
C TYR A 487 24.82 -8.60 -4.21
N LYS A 488 25.27 -7.59 -4.97
CA LYS A 488 24.99 -7.49 -6.42
C LYS A 488 25.52 -8.68 -7.21
N LEU A 489 26.66 -9.24 -6.81
CA LEU A 489 27.29 -10.39 -7.46
C LEU A 489 26.64 -11.73 -7.07
N ALA A 490 26.27 -11.90 -5.80
CA ALA A 490 25.74 -13.16 -5.28
C ALA A 490 24.25 -13.37 -5.63
N LEU A 491 23.48 -12.29 -5.72
CA LEU A 491 22.03 -12.27 -5.84
C LEU A 491 21.61 -11.52 -7.11
N THR A 492 21.67 -12.20 -8.26
CA THR A 492 20.89 -11.76 -9.42
C THR A 492 19.40 -11.79 -9.05
N PRO A 493 18.65 -10.69 -9.21
CA PRO A 493 17.24 -10.61 -8.82
C PRO A 493 16.38 -11.33 -9.86
N SER A 494 16.43 -12.66 -9.88
CA SER A 494 15.31 -13.43 -10.40
C SER A 494 14.35 -13.61 -9.24
N ASP A 495 13.19 -12.94 -9.27
CA ASP A 495 12.10 -13.20 -8.32
C ASP A 495 11.54 -14.61 -8.61
N PRO A 496 11.90 -15.65 -7.83
CA PRO A 496 11.57 -17.03 -8.19
C PRO A 496 10.10 -17.38 -7.94
N ASN A 497 9.33 -16.45 -7.36
CA ASN A 497 8.12 -16.77 -6.61
C ASN A 497 6.82 -16.63 -7.41
N ARG A 498 6.84 -16.96 -8.70
CA ARG A 498 5.62 -17.02 -9.55
C ARG A 498 4.91 -18.38 -9.52
N TYR A 499 5.33 -19.30 -8.65
CA TYR A 499 4.84 -20.67 -8.60
C TYR A 499 4.27 -21.02 -7.23
N ASN A 500 3.30 -21.93 -7.20
CA ASN A 500 2.88 -22.57 -5.95
C ASN A 500 4.04 -23.40 -5.40
N MET A 501 4.45 -23.11 -4.17
CA MET A 501 5.56 -23.81 -3.51
C MET A 501 5.02 -24.67 -2.36
N LEU A 502 5.41 -25.94 -2.35
CA LEU A 502 5.31 -26.78 -1.16
C LEU A 502 6.69 -26.82 -0.51
N LEU A 503 6.86 -26.08 0.58
CA LEU A 503 8.14 -25.95 1.27
C LEU A 503 8.04 -26.54 2.68
N GLY A 504 9.01 -27.38 3.02
CA GLY A 504 9.28 -27.79 4.40
C GLY A 504 10.58 -27.14 4.86
N SER A 505 10.63 -26.70 6.12
CA SER A 505 11.85 -26.16 6.73
C SER A 505 12.08 -26.77 8.12
N ARG A 506 13.35 -26.82 8.53
CA ARG A 506 13.75 -27.29 9.84
C ARG A 506 15.01 -26.55 10.28
N LEU A 507 15.01 -26.01 11.49
CA LEU A 507 16.24 -25.61 12.17
C LEU A 507 16.94 -26.87 12.67
N ILE A 508 18.16 -27.08 12.20
CA ILE A 508 19.01 -28.21 12.59
C ILE A 508 20.00 -27.68 13.64
N PRO A 509 19.98 -28.18 14.88
CA PRO A 509 20.94 -27.77 15.89
C PRO A 509 22.38 -28.08 15.46
N ASP A 510 23.30 -27.17 15.76
CA ASP A 510 24.73 -27.34 15.50
C ASP A 510 25.27 -28.65 16.11
N THR A 511 24.79 -29.02 17.29
CA THR A 511 25.13 -30.28 17.97
C THR A 511 24.78 -31.52 17.15
N VAL A 512 23.73 -31.49 16.34
CA VAL A 512 23.37 -32.62 15.46
C VAL A 512 24.39 -32.74 14.32
N VAL A 513 24.79 -31.61 13.72
CA VAL A 513 25.75 -31.61 12.61
C VAL A 513 27.14 -32.02 13.09
N ARG A 514 27.57 -31.55 14.26
CA ARG A 514 28.90 -31.86 14.82
C ARG A 514 29.01 -33.26 15.40
N TYR A 515 28.02 -33.71 16.17
CA TYR A 515 28.11 -34.96 16.93
C TYR A 515 27.38 -36.14 16.29
N ARG A 516 26.52 -35.89 15.29
CA ARG A 516 25.81 -36.93 14.54
C ARG A 516 25.83 -36.69 13.02
N PRO A 517 27.01 -36.42 12.42
CA PRO A 517 27.12 -36.05 11.00
C PRO A 517 26.58 -37.15 10.05
N ASP A 518 26.74 -38.42 10.41
CA ASP A 518 26.22 -39.54 9.59
C ASP A 518 24.69 -39.56 9.52
N ASP A 519 24.01 -39.24 10.63
CA ASP A 519 22.55 -39.20 10.65
C ASP A 519 22.02 -38.01 9.84
N GLN A 520 22.74 -36.88 9.90
CA GLN A 520 22.44 -35.72 9.09
C GLN A 520 22.68 -35.96 7.60
N ALA A 521 23.76 -36.65 7.23
CA ALA A 521 24.04 -37.05 5.85
C ALA A 521 22.97 -38.00 5.30
N LYS A 522 22.53 -38.99 6.10
CA LYS A 522 21.41 -39.88 5.74
C LYS A 522 20.13 -39.08 5.47
N LEU A 523 19.82 -38.09 6.31
CA LEU A 523 18.64 -37.24 6.10
C LEU A 523 18.72 -36.47 4.77
N PHE A 524 19.86 -35.84 4.45
CA PHE A 524 20.03 -35.14 3.18
C PHE A 524 19.88 -36.06 1.96
N LEU A 525 20.44 -37.27 2.03
CA LEU A 525 20.30 -38.27 0.97
C LEU A 525 18.86 -38.74 0.80
N GLN A 526 18.12 -38.95 1.90
CA GLN A 526 16.70 -39.30 1.85
C GLN A 526 15.86 -38.19 1.21
N MET A 527 16.16 -36.92 1.53
CA MET A 527 15.44 -35.77 0.97
C MET A 527 15.69 -35.59 -0.54
N LYS A 528 16.89 -35.93 -1.05
CA LYS A 528 17.19 -35.92 -2.50
C LYS A 528 16.17 -36.76 -3.29
N HIS A 529 15.82 -37.95 -2.80
CA HIS A 529 14.92 -38.88 -3.51
C HIS A 529 13.46 -38.40 -3.61
N ILE A 530 13.05 -37.44 -2.78
CA ILE A 530 11.66 -36.91 -2.75
C ILE A 530 11.48 -35.75 -3.74
N SER A 531 12.57 -35.08 -4.15
CA SER A 531 12.54 -33.95 -5.06
C SER A 531 12.50 -34.41 -6.53
N THR A 532 11.32 -34.61 -7.09
CA THR A 532 11.12 -35.19 -8.44
C THR A 532 11.39 -34.24 -9.62
N LYS A 533 11.68 -32.96 -9.39
CA LYS A 533 12.09 -31.99 -10.44
C LYS A 533 13.01 -30.93 -9.86
N ALA A 534 14.27 -30.90 -10.29
CA ALA A 534 15.25 -29.79 -10.38
C ALA A 534 15.29 -28.62 -9.36
N THR A 535 14.54 -28.58 -8.28
CA THR A 535 14.57 -27.50 -7.29
C THR A 535 15.29 -27.96 -6.03
N SER A 536 16.62 -27.75 -6.09
CA SER A 536 17.54 -27.50 -4.97
C SER A 536 16.94 -27.63 -3.58
N LEU A 537 17.32 -28.69 -2.87
CA LEU A 537 17.23 -28.70 -1.43
C LEU A 537 18.16 -27.60 -0.91
N LEU A 538 17.60 -26.50 -0.41
CA LEU A 538 18.34 -25.42 0.22
C LEU A 538 18.73 -25.88 1.63
N ILE A 539 19.96 -26.36 1.77
CA ILE A 539 20.46 -26.94 3.01
C ILE A 539 21.39 -25.94 3.67
N SER A 540 21.11 -25.70 4.94
CA SER A 540 21.91 -24.91 5.87
C SER A 540 21.91 -23.41 5.60
N HIS A 541 21.36 -22.72 6.59
CA HIS A 541 21.92 -21.49 7.10
C HIS A 541 22.33 -21.82 8.54
N ILE A 542 23.59 -21.61 8.93
CA ILE A 542 24.01 -21.78 10.33
C ILE A 542 23.59 -20.52 11.06
N VAL A 543 22.54 -20.62 11.88
CA VAL A 543 22.11 -19.53 12.77
C VAL A 543 22.75 -19.82 14.12
N TYR A 544 23.77 -19.07 14.47
CA TYR A 544 24.38 -19.12 15.79
C TYR A 544 23.68 -18.08 16.67
N GLY A 545 22.98 -18.53 17.71
CA GLY A 545 22.65 -17.69 18.86
C GLY A 545 23.68 -17.98 19.94
N GLN A 546 24.38 -16.96 20.43
CA GLN A 546 24.99 -17.08 21.75
C GLN A 546 23.86 -17.11 22.77
N ASP A 547 23.92 -18.05 23.71
CA ASP A 547 23.08 -18.04 24.91
C ASP A 547 23.29 -16.75 25.72
#